data_AF-A0A0K2JHD5-F1
#
_entry.id   AF-A0A0K2JHD5-F1
#
_cell.length_a   1.000
_cell.length_b   1.000
_cell.length_c   1.000
_cell.angle_alpha   90.00
_cell.angle_beta   90.00
_cell.angle_gamma   90.00
#
_symmetry.space_group_name_H-M   'P 1'
#
loop_
_entity.id
_entity.type
_entity.pdbx_description
1 polymer ?
#
loop_
_entity_poly.entity_id
_entity_poly.type
_entity_poly.pdbx_seq_one_letter_code
_entity_poly.pdbx_strand_id
1 'polypeptide(L)'
;MFLKNNGKQNIFAIAKCLNRHSSTILREINSFKTIEEYSPYKSDKMYYEKRKKNNKRCNFREEQINFMKIRLSKYHDSPKEFIYHYFLKFEVKFPVSVKTLYKWICLGEFGLKKENLCYSGKKIKTKGKKR
;
A
#
# COMPACT_ATOMS: atom_id res chain seq x y z
N MET A 1 -28.16 17.11 2.98
CA MET A 1 -27.72 15.70 3.02
C MET A 1 -28.48 14.93 1.95
N PHE A 2 -27.84 14.16 1.08
CA PHE A 2 -28.56 13.44 0.00
C PHE A 2 -29.41 12.30 0.59
N LEU A 3 -30.71 12.50 0.69
CA LEU A 3 -31.66 11.54 1.25
C LEU A 3 -32.63 11.03 0.18
N LYS A 4 -33.14 9.82 0.37
CA LYS A 4 -34.27 9.25 -0.37
C LYS A 4 -35.58 9.68 0.30
N ASN A 5 -36.71 9.46 -0.39
CA ASN A 5 -38.05 9.77 0.13
C ASN A 5 -38.38 9.05 1.46
N ASN A 6 -37.66 7.96 1.78
CA ASN A 6 -37.80 7.21 3.03
C ASN A 6 -36.81 7.65 4.14
N GLY A 7 -36.17 8.81 4.00
CA GLY A 7 -35.22 9.35 4.98
C GLY A 7 -33.86 8.64 5.02
N LYS A 8 -33.65 7.55 4.26
CA LYS A 8 -32.36 6.88 4.16
C LYS A 8 -31.41 7.65 3.23
N GLN A 9 -30.10 7.51 3.44
CA GLN A 9 -29.12 8.14 2.56
C GLN A 9 -29.20 7.62 1.11
N ASN A 10 -29.14 8.54 0.16
CA ASN A 10 -29.09 8.23 -1.26
C ASN A 10 -27.64 8.06 -1.74
N ILE A 11 -27.14 6.83 -1.64
CA ILE A 11 -25.77 6.46 -1.99
C ILE A 11 -25.42 6.81 -3.44
N PHE A 12 -26.35 6.65 -4.38
CA PHE A 12 -26.12 6.97 -5.79
C PHE A 12 -25.93 8.46 -6.02
N ALA A 13 -26.73 9.30 -5.35
CA ALA A 13 -26.60 10.75 -5.44
C ALA A 13 -25.26 11.24 -4.84
N ILE A 14 -24.86 10.67 -3.70
CA ILE A 14 -23.56 10.94 -3.06
C ILE A 14 -22.41 10.53 -4.00
N ALA A 15 -22.48 9.32 -4.56
CA ALA A 15 -21.49 8.79 -5.48
C ALA A 15 -21.32 9.67 -6.73
N LYS A 16 -22.43 10.12 -7.32
CA LYS A 16 -22.43 11.05 -8.46
C LYS A 16 -21.79 12.40 -8.10
N CYS A 17 -22.14 12.95 -6.93
CA CYS A 17 -21.58 14.22 -6.46
C CYS A 17 -20.07 14.14 -6.17
N LEU A 18 -19.60 13.02 -5.63
CA LEU A 18 -18.19 12.81 -5.28
C LEU A 18 -17.36 12.25 -6.43
N ASN A 19 -17.97 11.97 -7.59
CA ASN A 19 -17.37 11.26 -8.71
C ASN A 19 -16.66 9.96 -8.28
N ARG A 20 -17.34 9.17 -7.44
CA ARG A 20 -16.85 7.89 -6.89
C ARG A 20 -17.84 6.77 -7.16
N HIS A 21 -17.36 5.54 -7.13
CA HIS A 21 -18.22 4.38 -7.29
C HIS A 21 -19.14 4.17 -6.07
N SER A 22 -20.41 3.83 -6.30
CA SER A 22 -21.43 3.69 -5.25
C SER A 22 -21.09 2.61 -4.22
N SER A 23 -20.47 1.50 -4.64
CA SER A 23 -20.05 0.44 -3.72
C SER A 23 -18.96 0.90 -2.74
N THR A 24 -18.11 1.84 -3.14
CA THR A 24 -17.09 2.42 -2.26
C THR A 24 -17.76 3.23 -1.16
N ILE A 25 -18.69 4.12 -1.52
CA ILE A 25 -19.46 4.93 -0.56
C ILE A 25 -20.25 4.03 0.40
N LEU A 26 -20.91 2.98 -0.11
CA LEU A 26 -21.63 2.02 0.73
C LEU A 26 -20.71 1.32 1.73
N ARG A 27 -19.54 0.86 1.28
CA ARG A 27 -18.54 0.21 2.14
C ARG A 27 -17.99 1.15 3.20
N GLU A 28 -17.74 2.40 2.82
CA GLU A 28 -17.29 3.45 3.73
C GLU A 28 -18.35 3.69 4.81
N ILE A 29 -19.61 3.95 4.44
CA ILE A 29 -20.71 4.16 5.40
C ILE A 29 -20.90 2.95 6.34
N ASN A 30 -20.92 1.73 5.80
CA ASN A 30 -21.08 0.50 6.60
C ASN A 30 -19.92 0.25 7.58
N SER A 31 -18.77 0.91 7.39
CA SER A 31 -17.61 0.75 8.26
C SER A 31 -17.63 1.65 9.50
N PHE A 32 -18.52 2.64 9.57
CA PHE A 32 -18.71 3.52 10.72
C PHE A 32 -19.99 3.18 11.49
N LYS A 33 -20.01 3.43 12.81
CA LYS A 33 -21.18 3.14 13.65
C LYS A 33 -22.29 4.17 13.45
N THR A 34 -21.92 5.43 13.24
CA THR A 34 -22.84 6.53 12.96
C THR A 34 -22.37 7.30 11.74
N ILE A 35 -23.32 7.93 11.04
CA ILE A 35 -23.02 8.76 9.87
C ILE A 35 -22.27 10.04 10.28
N GLU A 36 -22.51 10.55 11.49
CA GLU A 36 -21.80 11.72 12.01
C GLU A 36 -20.30 11.46 12.23
N GLU A 37 -19.93 10.20 12.50
CA GLU A 37 -18.53 9.80 12.60
C GLU A 37 -17.83 9.69 11.25
N TYR A 38 -18.60 9.56 10.15
CA TYR A 38 -18.06 9.34 8.82
C TYR A 38 -17.23 10.53 8.35
N SER A 39 -15.98 10.24 8.02
CA SER A 39 -15.11 11.16 7.29
C SER A 39 -14.30 10.37 6.28
N PRO A 40 -14.22 10.83 5.01
CA PRO A 40 -13.37 10.19 4.01
C PRO A 40 -11.93 10.01 4.49
N TYR A 41 -11.40 11.00 5.24
CA TYR A 41 -10.06 10.95 5.81
C TYR A 41 -9.91 9.87 6.88
N LYS A 42 -10.89 9.75 7.80
CA LYS A 42 -10.90 8.68 8.81
C LYS A 42 -10.98 7.31 8.16
N SER A 43 -11.78 7.17 7.10
CA SER A 43 -11.94 5.90 6.39
C SER A 43 -10.65 5.45 5.71
N ASP A 44 -9.97 6.38 5.03
CA ASP A 44 -8.67 6.12 4.42
C ASP A 44 -7.62 5.72 5.48
N LYS A 45 -7.56 6.46 6.60
CA LYS A 45 -6.67 6.11 7.73
C LYS A 45 -6.96 4.71 8.27
N MET A 46 -8.22 4.35 8.50
CA MET A 46 -8.62 3.01 8.96
C MET A 46 -8.21 1.91 7.97
N TYR A 47 -8.32 2.17 6.67
CA TYR A 47 -7.87 1.24 5.64
C TYR A 47 -6.35 0.98 5.72
N TYR A 48 -5.53 2.03 5.89
CA TYR A 48 -4.09 1.89 6.06
C TYR A 48 -3.71 1.14 7.34
N GLU A 49 -4.37 1.42 8.47
CA GLU A 49 -4.15 0.70 9.73
C GLU A 49 -4.45 -0.79 9.60
N LYS A 50 -5.57 -1.16 8.95
CA LYS A 50 -5.90 -2.56 8.66
C LYS A 50 -4.84 -3.23 7.78
N ARG A 51 -4.30 -2.51 6.79
CA ARG A 51 -3.21 -3.02 5.92
C ARG A 51 -1.91 -3.24 6.69
N LYS A 52 -1.59 -2.37 7.66
CA LYS A 52 -0.42 -2.48 8.54
C LYS A 52 -0.55 -3.69 9.46
N LYS A 53 -1.75 -3.93 10.01
CA LYS A 53 -2.05 -5.11 10.84
C LYS A 53 -2.04 -6.43 10.05
N ASN A 54 -2.51 -6.42 8.80
CA ASN A 54 -2.52 -7.59 7.91
C ASN A 54 -1.22 -7.73 7.11
N ASN A 55 -0.11 -7.91 7.82
CA ASN A 55 1.20 -8.20 7.26
C ASN A 55 1.70 -9.55 7.80
N LYS A 56 1.80 -10.56 6.93
CA LYS A 56 2.65 -11.73 7.22
C LYS A 56 4.08 -11.20 7.31
N ARG A 57 4.68 -11.27 8.49
CA ARG A 57 6.07 -10.85 8.72
C ARG A 57 6.97 -12.07 8.66
N CYS A 58 8.09 -11.94 7.96
CA CYS A 58 9.19 -12.89 8.06
C CYS A 58 10.17 -12.36 9.09
N ASN A 59 10.66 -13.24 9.96
CA ASN A 59 11.73 -12.89 10.87
C ASN A 59 13.05 -12.97 10.11
N PHE A 60 13.72 -11.83 9.98
CA PHE A 60 15.06 -11.74 9.40
C PHE A 60 16.08 -11.62 10.52
N ARG A 61 17.26 -12.20 10.31
CA ARG A 61 18.42 -11.94 11.17
C ARG A 61 18.91 -10.51 11.00
N GLU A 62 19.63 -9.98 11.98
CA GLU A 62 20.16 -8.62 11.94
C GLU A 62 21.06 -8.38 10.71
N GLU A 63 21.90 -9.35 10.36
CA GLU A 63 22.73 -9.34 9.16
C GLU A 63 21.91 -9.16 7.88
N GLN A 64 20.78 -9.89 7.78
CA GLN A 64 19.88 -9.80 6.63
C GLN A 64 19.26 -8.42 6.57
N ILE A 65 18.75 -7.90 7.69
CA ILE A 65 18.15 -6.55 7.78
C ILE A 65 19.17 -5.48 7.39
N ASN A 66 20.41 -5.58 7.87
CA ASN A 66 21.47 -4.64 7.54
C ASN A 66 21.80 -4.67 6.04
N PHE A 67 21.90 -5.87 5.47
CA PHE A 67 22.03 -6.05 4.02
C PHE A 67 20.88 -5.39 3.26
N MET A 68 19.62 -5.55 3.71
CA MET A 68 18.46 -4.90 3.09
C MET A 68 18.60 -3.39 3.08
N LYS A 69 18.97 -2.82 4.24
CA LYS A 69 19.13 -1.38 4.40
C LYS A 69 20.20 -0.85 3.46
N ILE A 70 21.38 -1.48 3.42
CA ILE A 70 22.51 -1.06 2.57
C ILE A 70 22.15 -1.13 1.08
N ARG A 71 21.57 -2.24 0.61
CA ARG A 71 21.21 -2.40 -0.81
C ARG A 71 20.18 -1.38 -1.25
N LEU A 72 19.15 -1.16 -0.43
CA LEU A 72 18.12 -0.20 -0.78
C LEU A 72 18.60 1.25 -0.60
N SER A 73 19.37 1.59 0.44
CA SER A 73 19.80 2.97 0.70
C SER A 73 20.95 3.43 -0.18
N LYS A 74 22.00 2.62 -0.35
CA LYS A 74 23.24 2.99 -1.04
C LYS A 74 23.19 2.65 -2.53
N TYR A 75 22.69 1.45 -2.86
CA TYR A 75 22.68 0.95 -4.24
C TYR A 75 21.37 1.25 -4.98
N HIS A 76 20.33 1.69 -4.26
CA HIS A 76 19.02 2.03 -4.83
C HIS A 76 18.38 0.89 -5.65
N ASP A 77 18.68 -0.35 -5.28
CA ASP A 77 18.18 -1.54 -5.99
C ASP A 77 16.66 -1.47 -6.18
N SER A 78 16.19 -1.86 -7.36
CA SER A 78 14.79 -2.19 -7.53
C SER A 78 14.44 -3.44 -6.69
N PRO A 79 13.17 -3.66 -6.32
CA PRO A 79 12.78 -4.83 -5.55
C PRO A 79 13.09 -6.17 -6.25
N LYS A 80 13.23 -6.18 -7.58
CA LYS A 80 13.62 -7.38 -8.34
C LYS A 80 15.13 -7.65 -8.21
N GLU A 81 15.95 -6.64 -8.43
CA GLU A 81 17.40 -6.73 -8.28
C GLU A 81 17.76 -7.09 -6.84
N PHE A 82 17.10 -6.48 -5.87
CA PHE A 82 17.29 -6.80 -4.46
C PHE A 82 17.08 -8.28 -4.16
N ILE A 83 15.99 -8.89 -4.67
CA ILE A 83 15.71 -10.31 -4.45
C ILE A 83 16.80 -11.20 -5.07
N TYR A 84 17.30 -10.82 -6.25
CA TYR A 84 18.38 -11.53 -6.91
C TYR A 84 19.70 -11.42 -6.12
N HIS A 85 20.08 -10.22 -5.68
CA HIS A 85 21.29 -10.01 -4.88
C HIS A 85 21.22 -10.66 -3.50
N TYR A 86 20.03 -10.70 -2.90
CA TYR A 86 19.81 -11.45 -1.67
C TYR A 86 20.10 -12.94 -1.87
N PHE A 87 19.59 -13.52 -2.96
CA PHE A 87 19.88 -14.92 -3.31
C PHE A 87 21.37 -15.15 -3.52
N LEU A 88 22.07 -14.26 -4.23
CA LEU A 88 23.52 -14.38 -4.42
C LEU A 88 24.32 -14.30 -3.11
N LYS A 89 23.86 -13.51 -2.13
CA LYS A 89 24.60 -13.31 -0.87
C LYS A 89 24.35 -14.40 0.17
N PHE A 90 23.12 -14.89 0.25
CA PHE A 90 22.68 -15.82 1.30
C PHE A 90 22.39 -17.23 0.78
N GLU A 91 22.45 -17.45 -0.53
CA GLU A 91 22.11 -18.72 -1.21
C GLU A 91 20.70 -19.26 -0.89
N VAL A 92 19.85 -18.39 -0.35
CA VAL A 92 18.49 -18.70 0.07
C VAL A 92 17.51 -17.82 -0.70
N LYS A 93 16.44 -18.43 -1.18
CA LYS A 93 15.36 -17.71 -1.85
C LYS A 93 14.72 -16.71 -0.89
N PHE A 94 14.55 -15.47 -1.34
CA PHE A 94 13.88 -14.45 -0.54
C PHE A 94 12.46 -14.92 -0.17
N PRO A 95 12.02 -14.79 1.10
CA PRO A 95 10.83 -15.46 1.60
C PRO A 95 9.52 -14.88 1.05
N VAL A 96 9.57 -13.75 0.35
CA VAL A 96 8.38 -13.08 -0.19
C VAL A 96 8.54 -12.65 -1.65
N SER A 97 7.41 -12.46 -2.32
CA SER A 97 7.39 -11.96 -3.69
C SER A 97 7.81 -10.49 -3.80
N VAL A 98 8.22 -10.08 -5.01
CA VAL A 98 8.52 -8.68 -5.38
C VAL A 98 7.40 -7.72 -4.93
N LYS A 99 6.13 -8.11 -5.11
CA LYS A 99 4.97 -7.28 -4.74
C LYS A 99 4.84 -7.11 -3.23
N THR A 100 5.12 -8.17 -2.48
CA THR A 100 5.08 -8.14 -1.01
C THR A 100 6.23 -7.31 -0.45
N LEU A 101 7.44 -7.46 -1.01
CA LEU A 101 8.59 -6.63 -0.66
C LEU A 101 8.30 -5.14 -0.93
N TYR A 102 7.73 -4.81 -2.08
CA TYR A 102 7.32 -3.44 -2.40
C TYR A 102 6.30 -2.89 -1.40
N LYS A 103 5.33 -3.73 -0.96
CA LYS A 103 4.39 -3.36 0.11
C LYS A 103 5.12 -3.05 1.42
N TRP A 104 6.09 -3.87 1.83
CA TRP A 104 6.87 -3.65 3.05
C TRP A 104 7.65 -2.34 3.00
N ILE A 105 8.32 -2.06 1.89
CA ILE A 105 9.08 -0.81 1.69
C ILE A 105 8.17 0.42 1.75
N CYS A 106 7.00 0.35 1.11
CA CYS A 106 6.02 1.45 1.16
C CYS A 106 5.42 1.66 2.56
N LEU A 107 5.39 0.62 3.40
CA LEU A 107 4.89 0.70 4.77
C LEU A 107 5.96 1.09 5.80
N GLY A 108 7.23 1.23 5.39
CA GLY A 108 8.32 1.53 6.32
C GLY A 108 8.80 0.33 7.15
N GLU A 109 8.42 -0.89 6.78
CA GLU A 109 8.79 -2.10 7.55
C GLU A 109 10.32 -2.30 7.50
N PHE A 110 10.90 -2.82 8.58
CA PHE A 110 12.36 -3.03 8.74
C PHE A 110 13.22 -1.75 8.60
N GLY A 111 12.60 -0.57 8.71
CA GLY A 111 13.27 0.72 8.54
C GLY A 111 13.56 1.08 7.09
N LEU A 112 12.91 0.39 6.14
CA LEU A 112 13.07 0.65 4.71
C LEU A 112 12.28 1.90 4.31
N LYS A 113 12.87 2.79 3.53
CA LYS A 113 12.19 3.98 3.02
C LYS A 113 11.89 3.83 1.54
N LYS A 114 10.68 4.21 1.13
CA LYS A 114 10.29 4.25 -0.29
C LYS A 114 11.17 5.19 -1.10
N GLU A 115 11.64 6.27 -0.49
CA GLU A 115 12.56 7.24 -1.09
C GLU A 115 13.85 6.61 -1.60
N ASN A 116 14.28 5.53 -0.94
CA ASN A 116 15.51 4.82 -1.26
C ASN A 116 15.36 3.89 -2.47
N LEU A 117 14.14 3.62 -2.94
CA LEU A 117 13.96 2.86 -4.17
C LEU A 117 14.47 3.65 -5.38
N CYS A 118 14.88 2.94 -6.43
CA CYS A 118 15.12 3.54 -7.74
C CYS A 118 13.95 4.47 -8.15
N TYR A 119 14.27 5.69 -8.61
CA TYR A 119 13.32 6.77 -8.91
C TYR A 119 12.37 7.14 -7.75
N SER A 120 12.77 6.89 -6.50
CA SER A 120 11.97 7.11 -5.28
C SER A 120 10.62 6.38 -5.31
N GLY A 121 10.56 5.25 -6.03
CA GLY A 121 9.32 4.49 -6.23
C GLY A 121 8.27 5.23 -7.07
N LYS A 122 8.66 6.24 -7.85
CA LYS A 122 7.77 6.85 -8.86
C LYS A 122 7.57 5.85 -9.99
N LYS A 123 6.30 5.62 -10.36
CA LYS A 123 5.99 4.85 -11.58
C LYS A 123 6.46 5.65 -12.78
N ILE A 124 7.39 5.10 -13.55
CA ILE A 124 7.76 5.65 -14.85
C ILE A 124 6.51 5.54 -15.75
N LYS A 125 6.04 6.67 -16.26
CA LYS A 125 4.98 6.67 -17.28
C LYS A 125 5.58 6.06 -18.54
N THR A 126 5.19 4.84 -18.90
CA THR A 126 5.43 4.32 -20.24
C THR A 126 4.57 5.10 -21.23
N LYS A 127 5.01 6.30 -21.61
CA LYS A 127 4.40 7.03 -22.71
C LYS A 127 4.56 6.18 -23.99
N GLY A 128 3.44 5.73 -24.56
CA GLY A 128 3.34 5.41 -25.98
C GLY A 128 4.11 4.20 -26.54
N LYS A 129 4.76 3.36 -25.73
CA LYS A 129 5.33 2.11 -26.28
C LYS A 129 4.20 1.10 -26.50
N LYS A 130 3.75 0.99 -27.76
CA LYS A 130 2.96 -0.15 -28.24
C LYS A 130 3.77 -1.43 -27.93
N ARG A 131 3.09 -2.41 -27.34
CA ARG A 131 3.61 -3.78 -27.21
C ARG A 131 3.59 -4.45 -28.57
#